data_AF-A0A1I4P7X7-F1
#
_entry.id   AF-A0A1I4P7X7-F1
#
_cell.length_a   1.000
_cell.length_b   1.000
_cell.length_c   1.000
_cell.angle_alpha   90.00
_cell.angle_beta   90.00
_cell.angle_gamma   90.00
#
_symmetry.space_group_name_H-M   'P 1'
#
loop_
_entity.id
_entity.type
_entity.pdbx_description
1 polymer ?
#
loop_
_entity_poly.entity_id
_entity_poly.type
_entity_poly.pdbx_seq_one_letter_code
_entity_poly.pdbx_strand_id
1 'polypeptide(L)'
;MVKLTDEMKTEFEKMKIFPLATASKDGVPNVIPIGMCFLQEDLETIWIVDNFFLKTMENLRANPKCAIYVWGPEINGCFQVKGDVRILDRGEEYDEMRKMVKAKSDRFPAKYLVKMKITDVFECKSGPDAGKKLL
;
A
#
# COMPACT_ATOMS: atom_id res chain seq x y z
N MET A 1 -7.87 -5.78 -12.04
CA MET A 1 -8.14 -5.39 -10.65
C MET A 1 -8.65 -6.63 -9.94
N VAL A 2 -8.22 -6.86 -8.70
CA VAL A 2 -8.61 -8.02 -7.90
C VAL A 2 -8.93 -7.59 -6.47
N LYS A 3 -9.71 -8.42 -5.79
CA LYS A 3 -10.16 -8.21 -4.41
C LYS A 3 -9.40 -9.15 -3.47
N LEU A 4 -8.86 -8.64 -2.37
CA LEU A 4 -8.25 -9.48 -1.34
C LEU A 4 -9.31 -10.40 -0.71
N THR A 5 -8.91 -11.61 -0.35
CA THR A 5 -9.74 -12.52 0.43
C THR A 5 -9.87 -12.05 1.88
N ASP A 6 -10.85 -12.56 2.61
CA ASP A 6 -11.02 -12.23 4.04
C ASP A 6 -9.83 -12.68 4.89
N GLU A 7 -9.16 -13.76 4.50
CA GLU A 7 -7.91 -14.20 5.12
C GLU A 7 -6.80 -13.17 4.86
N MET A 8 -6.59 -12.76 3.62
CA MET A 8 -5.60 -11.72 3.29
C MET A 8 -5.89 -10.38 3.98
N LYS A 9 -7.16 -9.99 4.11
CA LYS A 9 -7.58 -8.83 4.89
C LYS A 9 -7.14 -8.96 6.35
N THR A 10 -7.46 -10.10 6.97
CA THR A 10 -7.10 -10.39 8.37
C THR A 10 -5.60 -10.27 8.58
N GLU A 11 -4.80 -10.83 7.67
CA GLU A 11 -3.34 -10.76 7.75
C GLU A 11 -2.79 -9.36 7.47
N PHE A 12 -3.41 -8.61 6.57
CA PHE A 12 -3.10 -7.21 6.30
C PHE A 12 -3.35 -6.33 7.53
N GLU A 13 -4.45 -6.53 8.26
CA GLU A 13 -4.81 -5.73 9.44
C GLU A 13 -3.86 -5.92 10.64
N LYS A 14 -3.14 -7.06 10.70
CA LYS A 14 -2.10 -7.30 11.71
C LYS A 14 -0.83 -6.48 11.50
N MET A 15 -0.60 -6.00 10.28
CA MET A 15 0.58 -5.20 9.96
C MET A 15 0.52 -3.83 10.63
N LYS A 16 1.59 -3.49 11.35
CA LYS A 16 1.75 -2.15 11.94
C LYS A 16 2.49 -1.19 11.00
N ILE A 17 3.44 -1.72 10.23
CA ILE A 17 4.29 -0.97 9.32
C ILE A 17 4.47 -1.79 8.05
N PHE A 18 4.09 -1.21 6.91
CA PHE A 18 4.16 -1.85 5.61
C PHE A 18 5.42 -1.41 4.85
N PRO A 19 6.22 -2.34 4.32
CA PRO A 19 7.21 -2.03 3.31
C PRO A 19 6.50 -1.65 2.00
N LEU A 20 6.61 -0.38 1.60
CA LEU A 20 6.09 0.12 0.33
C LEU A 20 7.24 0.22 -0.67
N ALA A 21 7.19 -0.63 -1.69
CA ALA A 21 8.13 -0.61 -2.80
C ALA A 21 7.61 0.23 -3.97
N THR A 22 8.50 1.02 -4.56
CA THR A 22 8.29 1.84 -5.76
C THR A 22 9.54 1.77 -6.63
N ALA A 23 9.48 2.23 -7.87
CA ALA A 23 10.65 2.34 -8.73
C ALA A 23 10.61 3.63 -9.53
N SER A 24 11.79 4.17 -9.87
CA SER A 24 11.88 5.25 -10.85
C SER A 24 11.43 4.77 -12.23
N LYS A 25 11.29 5.70 -13.18
CA LYS A 25 10.99 5.37 -14.59
C LYS A 25 12.06 4.46 -15.22
N ASP A 26 13.32 4.60 -14.80
CA ASP A 26 14.45 3.80 -15.28
C ASP A 26 14.61 2.47 -14.51
N GLY A 27 13.65 2.13 -13.64
CA GLY A 27 13.65 0.86 -12.90
C GLY A 27 14.52 0.85 -11.64
N VAL A 28 15.01 1.99 -11.16
CA VAL A 28 15.78 2.05 -9.91
C VAL A 28 14.84 1.82 -8.72
N PRO A 29 15.05 0.78 -7.90
CA PRO A 29 14.14 0.44 -6.82
C PRO A 29 14.24 1.41 -5.63
N ASN A 30 13.14 1.49 -4.88
CA ASN A 30 13.03 2.21 -3.63
C ASN A 30 12.05 1.47 -2.70
N VAL A 31 12.34 1.41 -1.40
CA VAL A 31 11.44 0.83 -0.40
C VAL A 31 11.48 1.66 0.87
N ILE A 32 10.30 1.93 1.45
CA ILE A 32 10.17 2.69 2.69
C ILE A 32 9.14 2.05 3.64
N PRO A 33 9.23 2.27 4.96
CA PRO A 33 8.20 1.87 5.91
C PRO A 33 7.01 2.85 5.92
N ILE A 34 5.78 2.32 5.90
CA ILE A 34 4.53 3.09 5.98
C ILE A 34 3.66 2.62 7.15
N GLY A 35 3.30 3.53 8.05
CA GLY A 35 2.33 3.26 9.12
C GLY A 35 0.89 3.72 8.85
N MET A 36 0.68 4.52 7.79
CA MET A 36 -0.65 4.99 7.39
C MET A 36 -1.04 4.36 6.06
N CYS A 37 -1.43 3.09 6.15
CA CYS A 37 -1.82 2.23 5.04
C CYS A 37 -3.13 1.56 5.44
N PHE A 38 -4.19 1.76 4.67
CA PHE A 38 -5.56 1.36 5.04
C PHE A 38 -6.23 0.63 3.88
N LEU A 39 -6.52 -0.66 4.05
CA LEU A 39 -7.36 -1.40 3.13
C LEU A 39 -8.80 -0.90 3.27
N GLN A 40 -9.44 -0.57 2.14
CA GLN A 40 -10.80 -0.07 2.11
C GLN A 40 -11.82 -1.22 2.10
N GLU A 41 -13.09 -0.92 2.39
CA GLU A 41 -14.15 -1.92 2.51
C GLU A 41 -14.39 -2.74 1.25
N ASP A 42 -14.08 -2.19 0.06
CA ASP A 42 -14.18 -2.91 -1.21
C ASP A 42 -13.16 -4.06 -1.34
N LEU A 43 -12.14 -4.09 -0.47
CA LEU A 43 -10.97 -4.98 -0.49
C LEU A 43 -10.18 -4.97 -1.82
N GLU A 44 -10.40 -3.96 -2.67
CA GLU A 44 -9.69 -3.73 -3.93
C GLU A 44 -8.82 -2.48 -3.88
N THR A 45 -9.07 -1.61 -2.90
CA THR A 45 -8.42 -0.32 -2.75
C THR A 45 -7.61 -0.25 -1.47
N ILE A 46 -6.39 0.26 -1.57
CA ILE A 46 -5.56 0.61 -0.41
C ILE A 46 -5.29 2.11 -0.44
N TRP A 47 -5.53 2.78 0.67
CA TRP A 47 -5.17 4.18 0.89
C TRP A 47 -3.83 4.26 1.61
N ILE A 48 -2.89 4.96 1.00
CA ILE A 48 -1.55 5.20 1.55
C ILE A 48 -1.39 6.71 1.73
N VAL A 49 -1.05 7.14 2.95
CA VAL A 49 -0.94 8.57 3.26
C VAL A 49 0.49 9.06 3.09
N ASP A 50 0.67 10.05 2.23
CA ASP A 50 1.91 10.81 2.17
C ASP A 50 1.95 11.85 3.30
N ASN A 51 2.85 11.63 4.25
CA ASN A 51 3.25 12.65 5.22
C ASN A 51 4.58 13.33 4.85
N PHE A 52 5.56 12.55 4.40
CA PHE A 52 6.95 12.97 4.22
C PHE A 52 7.62 12.34 2.98
N PHE A 53 6.85 11.94 1.96
CA PHE A 53 7.42 11.37 0.75
C PHE A 53 8.19 12.43 -0.02
N LEU A 54 9.42 12.05 -0.41
CA LEU A 54 10.26 12.77 -1.37
C LEU A 54 10.46 11.84 -2.57
N LYS A 55 11.52 11.01 -2.54
CA LYS A 55 11.82 10.02 -3.58
C LYS A 55 10.64 9.10 -3.92
N THR A 56 9.87 8.65 -2.94
CA THR A 56 8.68 7.82 -3.17
C THR A 56 7.65 8.56 -4.02
N MET A 57 7.41 9.86 -3.77
CA MET A 57 6.45 10.65 -4.54
C MET A 57 6.96 10.90 -5.97
N GLU A 58 8.25 11.17 -6.14
CA GLU A 58 8.90 11.27 -7.46
C GLU A 58 8.70 9.98 -8.27
N ASN A 59 8.97 8.83 -7.65
CA ASN A 59 8.74 7.53 -8.27
C ASN A 59 7.27 7.32 -8.67
N LEU A 60 6.32 7.55 -7.75
CA LEU A 60 4.89 7.33 -8.01
C LEU A 60 4.34 8.24 -9.12
N ARG A 61 4.88 9.46 -9.27
CA ARG A 61 4.51 10.37 -10.37
C ARG A 61 5.06 9.91 -11.71
N ALA A 62 6.29 9.38 -11.73
CA ALA A 62 6.95 8.94 -12.96
C ALA A 62 6.57 7.51 -13.39
N ASN A 63 6.22 6.67 -12.43
CA ASN A 63 5.86 5.27 -12.59
C ASN A 63 4.75 4.94 -11.56
N PRO A 64 3.46 5.05 -11.95
CA PRO A 64 2.33 4.99 -11.03
C PRO A 64 1.98 3.56 -10.64
N LYS A 65 2.97 2.83 -10.13
CA LYS A 65 2.88 1.44 -9.67
C LYS A 65 3.62 1.31 -8.35
N CYS A 66 3.07 0.51 -7.45
CA CYS A 66 3.72 0.16 -6.19
C CYS A 66 3.45 -1.29 -5.78
N ALA A 67 4.18 -1.73 -4.76
CA ALA A 67 3.92 -3.00 -4.10
C ALA A 67 3.99 -2.86 -2.58
N ILE A 68 3.13 -3.59 -1.88
CA ILE A 68 3.15 -3.74 -0.43
C ILE A 68 3.52 -5.17 -0.10
N TYR A 69 4.41 -5.36 0.86
CA TYR A 69 4.77 -6.67 1.38
C TYR A 69 4.05 -6.91 2.71
N VAL A 70 3.38 -8.06 2.86
CA VAL A 70 2.66 -8.46 4.07
C VAL A 70 3.32 -9.71 4.64
N TRP A 71 4.04 -9.50 5.73
CA TRP A 71 4.75 -10.54 6.47
C TRP A 71 5.13 -10.04 7.86
N GLY A 72 5.11 -10.94 8.83
CA GLY A 72 5.57 -10.67 10.18
C GLY A 72 5.39 -11.90 11.07
N PRO A 73 5.92 -11.86 12.31
CA PRO A 73 5.83 -13.00 13.23
C PRO A 73 4.40 -13.45 13.57
N GLU A 74 3.44 -12.52 13.55
CA GLU A 74 2.03 -12.78 13.87
C GLU A 74 1.17 -13.05 12.62
N ILE A 75 1.81 -13.04 11.44
CA ILE A 75 1.14 -13.15 10.15
C ILE A 75 1.20 -14.59 9.65
N ASN A 76 0.05 -15.14 9.35
CA ASN A 76 -0.06 -16.46 8.73
C ASN A 76 0.14 -16.31 7.22
N GLY A 77 1.28 -16.80 6.73
CA GLY A 77 1.64 -16.71 5.32
C GLY A 77 2.53 -15.51 5.02
N CYS A 78 2.69 -15.22 3.74
CA CYS A 78 3.59 -14.19 3.27
C CYS A 78 3.20 -13.82 1.84
N PHE A 79 2.79 -12.60 1.58
CA PHE A 79 2.37 -12.22 0.23
C PHE A 79 2.76 -10.78 -0.11
N GLN A 80 2.84 -10.50 -1.40
CA GLN A 80 2.99 -9.14 -1.90
C GLN A 80 1.77 -8.73 -2.71
N VAL A 81 1.29 -7.52 -2.47
CA VAL A 81 0.16 -6.90 -3.17
C VAL A 81 0.72 -5.89 -4.16
N LYS A 82 0.40 -6.04 -5.45
CA LYS A 82 0.78 -5.11 -6.52
C LYS A 82 -0.39 -4.20 -6.86
N GLY A 83 -0.13 -2.95 -7.24
CA GLY A 83 -1.20 -2.04 -7.61
C GLY A 83 -0.77 -0.85 -8.45
N ASP A 84 -1.74 -0.35 -9.20
CA ASP A 84 -1.68 0.94 -9.89
C ASP A 84 -2.11 2.05 -8.93
N VAL A 85 -1.46 3.21 -9.01
CA VAL A 85 -1.72 4.32 -8.07
C VAL A 85 -2.31 5.54 -8.76
N ARG A 86 -3.13 6.27 -8.00
CA ARG A 86 -3.50 7.67 -8.26
C ARG A 86 -3.15 8.51 -7.05
N ILE A 87 -2.64 9.70 -7.28
CA ILE A 87 -2.31 10.68 -6.24
C ILE A 87 -3.43 11.71 -6.19
N LEU A 88 -4.06 11.88 -5.03
CA LEU A 88 -5.15 12.81 -4.79
C LEU A 88 -4.69 13.89 -3.81
N ASP A 89 -4.98 15.15 -4.15
CA ASP A 89 -4.70 16.35 -3.36
C ASP A 89 -5.96 17.14 -2.99
N ARG A 90 -7.13 16.66 -3.44
CA ARG A 90 -8.46 17.26 -3.24
C ARG A 90 -9.56 16.23 -3.52
N GLY A 91 -10.79 16.59 -3.13
CA GLY A 91 -11.98 15.77 -3.35
C GLY A 91 -12.34 14.93 -2.12
N GLU A 92 -13.51 14.30 -2.19
CA GLU A 92 -14.15 13.65 -1.04
C GLU A 92 -13.25 12.61 -0.34
N GLU A 93 -12.62 11.70 -1.10
CA GLU A 93 -11.71 10.69 -0.54
C GLU A 93 -10.47 11.31 0.13
N TYR A 94 -9.94 12.40 -0.43
CA TYR A 94 -8.81 13.12 0.16
C TYR A 94 -9.23 13.82 1.46
N ASP A 95 -10.41 14.44 1.48
CA ASP A 95 -10.94 15.14 2.65
C ASP A 95 -11.24 14.14 3.78
N GLU A 96 -11.80 12.98 3.45
CA GLU A 96 -12.01 11.88 4.39
C GLU A 96 -10.69 11.36 4.97
N MET A 97 -9.70 11.08 4.12
CA MET A 97 -8.37 10.66 4.55
C MET A 97 -7.76 11.68 5.52
N ARG A 98 -7.83 12.98 5.19
CA ARG A 98 -7.31 14.07 6.03
C ARG A 98 -7.98 14.07 7.40
N LYS A 99 -9.32 13.96 7.43
CA LYS A 99 -10.10 13.89 8.68
C LYS A 99 -9.65 12.71 9.54
N MET A 100 -9.55 11.52 8.95
CA MET A 100 -9.09 10.30 9.63
C MET A 100 -7.67 10.45 10.20
N VAL A 101 -6.74 11.01 9.43
CA VAL A 101 -5.34 11.18 9.85
C VAL A 101 -5.22 12.20 10.97
N LYS A 102 -5.91 13.34 10.85
CA LYS A 102 -5.89 14.40 11.87
C LYS A 102 -6.56 13.99 13.17
N ALA A 103 -7.60 13.17 13.11
CA ALA A 103 -8.18 12.54 14.30
C ALA A 103 -7.18 11.64 15.07
N LYS A 104 -6.18 11.06 14.39
CA LYS A 104 -5.12 10.27 15.04
C LYS A 104 -4.04 11.17 15.68
N SER A 105 -3.59 12.21 14.98
CA SER A 105 -2.66 13.22 15.52
C SER A 105 -2.44 14.38 14.54
N ASP A 106 -2.39 15.60 15.06
CA ASP A 106 -2.10 16.80 14.27
C ASP A 106 -0.67 16.86 13.71
N ARG A 107 0.26 16.08 14.26
CA ARG A 107 1.66 16.04 13.82
C ARG A 107 1.84 15.56 12.37
N PHE A 108 0.86 14.82 11.86
CA PHE A 108 0.92 14.22 10.53
C PHE A 108 0.37 15.19 9.48
N PRO A 109 1.16 15.62 8.49
CA PRO A 109 0.71 16.60 7.50
C PRO A 109 -0.46 16.14 6.62
N ALA A 110 -0.57 14.83 6.32
CA ALA A 110 -1.54 14.27 5.38
C ALA A 110 -1.55 15.04 4.05
N LYS A 111 -0.40 15.11 3.37
CA LYS A 111 -0.20 15.97 2.19
C LYS A 111 -0.97 15.46 0.98
N TYR A 112 -0.96 14.15 0.76
CA TYR A 112 -1.61 13.50 -0.37
C TYR A 112 -2.17 12.15 0.04
N LEU A 113 -3.26 11.76 -0.62
CA LEU A 113 -3.75 10.39 -0.61
C LEU A 113 -3.19 9.67 -1.86
N VAL A 114 -2.36 8.66 -1.64
CA VAL A 114 -1.97 7.70 -2.68
C VAL A 114 -2.98 6.56 -2.65
N LYS A 115 -3.94 6.61 -3.58
CA LYS A 115 -4.97 5.59 -3.76
C LYS A 115 -4.42 4.49 -4.68
N MET A 116 -4.20 3.31 -4.13
CA MET A 116 -3.72 2.13 -4.84
C MET A 116 -4.91 1.21 -5.17
N LYS A 117 -5.08 0.86 -6.45
CA LYS A 117 -5.99 -0.21 -6.88
C LYS A 117 -5.20 -1.49 -7.06
N ILE A 118 -5.66 -2.56 -6.42
CA ILE A 118 -4.96 -3.85 -6.40
C ILE A 118 -5.09 -4.52 -7.77
N THR A 119 -3.95 -4.93 -8.31
CA THR A 119 -3.83 -5.54 -9.63
C THR A 119 -3.59 -7.03 -9.55
N ASP A 120 -2.69 -7.45 -8.65
CA ASP A 120 -2.25 -8.83 -8.50
C ASP A 120 -1.77 -9.07 -7.06
N VAL A 121 -1.85 -10.33 -6.62
CA VAL A 121 -1.24 -10.78 -5.37
C VAL A 121 -0.36 -12.00 -5.63
N PHE A 122 0.82 -12.06 -5.02
CA PHE A 122 1.76 -13.17 -5.21
C PHE A 122 2.19 -13.77 -3.87
N GLU A 123 2.39 -15.09 -3.87
CA GLU A 123 2.98 -15.85 -2.77
C GLU A 123 4.44 -15.44 -2.56
N CYS A 124 4.84 -15.29 -1.30
CA CYS A 124 6.20 -14.94 -0.91
C CYS A 124 6.77 -15.88 0.17
N LYS A 125 5.97 -16.83 0.67
CA LYS A 125 6.44 -17.87 1.58
C LYS A 125 7.42 -18.76 0.85
N SER A 126 8.52 -19.10 1.51
CA SER A 126 9.49 -20.04 0.96
C SER A 126 8.84 -21.41 0.73
N GLY A 127 9.00 -21.95 -0.48
CA GLY A 127 8.43 -23.23 -0.87
C GLY A 127 8.24 -23.33 -2.39
N PRO A 128 7.67 -24.45 -2.87
CA PRO A 128 7.43 -24.70 -4.30
C PRO A 128 6.52 -23.67 -4.98
N ASP A 129 5.73 -22.93 -4.20
CA ASP A 129 4.79 -21.92 -4.68
C ASP A 129 5.31 -20.49 -4.59
N ALA A 130 6.54 -20.28 -4.11
CA ALA A 130 7.13 -18.95 -3.98
C ALA A 130 7.11 -18.20 -5.33
N GLY A 131 6.54 -16.99 -5.33
CA GLY A 131 6.41 -16.15 -6.51
C GLY A 131 5.23 -16.49 -7.42
N LYS A 132 4.41 -17.51 -7.11
CA LYS A 132 3.18 -17.78 -7.87
C LYS A 132 2.14 -16.71 -7.62
N LYS A 133 1.37 -16.41 -8.67
CA LYS A 133 0.22 -15.51 -8.60
C LYS A 133 -0.93 -16.19 -7.84
N LEU A 134 -1.43 -15.54 -6.80
CA LEU A 134 -2.56 -15.98 -5.97
C LEU A 134 -3.88 -15.38 -6.47
N LEU A 135 -3.84 -14.10 -6.86
CA LEU A 135 -4.96 -13.32 -7.39
C LEU A 135 -4.49 -12.49 -8.59
#